data_AF-C7G6Y9-F1
#
_entry.id   AF-C7G6Y9-F1
#
_cell.length_a   1.000
_cell.length_b   1.000
_cell.length_c   1.000
_cell.angle_alpha   90.00
_cell.angle_beta   90.00
_cell.angle_gamma   90.00
#
_symmetry.space_group_name_H-M   'P 1'
#
loop_
_entity.id
_entity.type
_entity.pdbx_description
1 polymer ?
#
loop_
_entity_poly.entity_id
_entity_poly.type
_entity_poly.pdbx_seq_one_letter_code
_entity_poly.pdbx_strand_id
1 'polypeptide(L)' 'MRITTSKSKNSESFYITQSYTNANGKSTSKTIRKLGTLAELSAQLHTDR' A
#
# COMPACT_ATOMS: atom_id res chain seq x y z
N MET A 1 -5.80 -7.86 5.35
CA MET A 1 -4.99 -7.05 4.40
C MET A 1 -5.45 -5.61 4.50
N ARG A 2 -4.55 -4.65 4.39
CA ARG A 2 -4.86 -3.21 4.42
C ARG A 2 -4.06 -2.47 3.35
N ILE A 3 -4.58 -1.35 2.86
CA ILE A 3 -3.83 -0.43 2.02
C ILE A 3 -3.12 0.57 2.94
N THR A 4 -1.86 0.85 2.64
CA THR A 4 -1.05 1.83 3.37
C THR A 4 -0.48 2.83 2.37
N THR A 5 -0.60 4.11 2.69
CA THR A 5 -0.07 5.20 1.89
C THR A 5 1.20 5.73 2.54
N SER A 6 2.26 5.88 1.77
CA SER A 6 3.46 6.61 2.18
C SER A 6 3.54 7.89 1.37
N LYS A 7 3.58 9.03 2.07
CA LYS A 7 3.61 10.36 1.48
C LYS A 7 5.00 10.97 1.64
N SER A 8 5.53 11.49 0.55
CA SER A 8 6.69 12.37 0.50
C SER A 8 6.22 13.78 0.12
N LYS A 9 7.16 14.75 0.10
CA LYS A 9 6.86 16.15 -0.24
C LYS A 9 6.21 16.31 -1.62
N ASN A 10 6.58 15.46 -2.59
CA ASN A 10 6.15 15.58 -3.98
C ASN A 10 5.47 14.31 -4.53
N SER A 11 5.37 13.24 -3.75
CA SER A 11 4.87 11.95 -4.24
C SER A 11 4.13 11.18 -3.17
N GLU A 12 3.03 10.53 -3.52
CA GLU A 12 2.36 9.55 -2.69
C GLU A 12 2.49 8.17 -3.33
N SER A 13 2.74 7.14 -2.53
CA SER A 13 2.82 5.75 -2.99
C SER A 13 1.93 4.86 -2.14
N PHE A 14 1.19 3.96 -2.80
CA PHE A 14 0.25 3.04 -2.18
C PHE A 14 0.84 1.62 -2.12
N TYR A 15 0.57 0.92 -1.02
CA TYR A 15 1.08 -0.42 -0.73
C TYR A 15 -0.02 -1.32 -0.19
N ILE A 16 -0.03 -2.59 -0.60
CA ILE A 16 -0.81 -3.64 0.08
C ILE A 16 0.06 -4.20 1.20
N THR A 17 -0.40 -4.06 2.43
CA THR A 17 0.22 -4.69 3.60
C THR A 17 -0.69 -5.78 4.17
N GLN A 18 -0.08 -6.89 4.56
CA GLN A 18 -0.76 -8.01 5.22
C GLN A 18 -0.24 -8.12 6.64
N SER A 19 -1.18 -8.09 7.59
CA SER A 19 -0.89 -8.40 8.98
C SER A 19 -0.97 -9.91 9.19
N TYR A 20 -0.03 -10.44 9.98
CA TYR A 20 0.06 -11.86 10.32
C TYR A 20 0.67 -12.02 11.71
N THR A 21 0.40 -13.15 12.35
CA THR A 21 1.04 -13.54 13.61
C THR A 21 2.33 -14.28 13.27
N ASN A 22 3.47 -13.80 13.78
CA ASN A 22 4.73 -14.49 13.58
C ASN A 22 4.85 -15.73 14.48
N ALA A 23 5.90 -16.55 14.28
CA ALA A 23 6.11 -17.77 15.05
C ALA A 23 6.22 -17.56 16.58
N ASN A 24 6.52 -16.33 17.02
CA ASN A 24 6.63 -15.97 18.43
C ASN A 24 5.32 -15.42 19.01
N GLY A 25 4.20 -15.54 18.28
CA GLY A 25 2.88 -15.04 18.70
C GLY A 25 2.71 -13.52 18.57
N LYS A 26 3.67 -12.78 18.01
CA LYS A 26 3.61 -11.32 17.88
C LYS A 26 2.98 -10.91 16.55
N SER A 27 1.94 -10.08 16.64
CA SER A 27 1.31 -9.44 15.47
C SER A 27 2.31 -8.54 14.75
N THR A 28 2.58 -8.86 13.49
CA THR A 28 3.49 -8.12 12.61
C THR A 28 2.79 -7.85 11.29
N SER A 29 3.30 -6.91 10.48
CA SER A 29 2.79 -6.66 9.13
C SER A 29 3.91 -6.73 8.11
N LYS A 30 3.62 -7.27 6.92
CA LYS A 30 4.54 -7.33 5.77
C LYS A 30 3.93 -6.60 4.58
N THR A 31 4.76 -5.85 3.86
CA THR A 31 4.38 -5.28 2.57
C THR A 31 4.44 -6.35 1.51
N ILE A 32 3.30 -6.65 0.87
CA ILE A 32 3.19 -7.67 -0.18
C ILE A 32 3.50 -7.06 -1.54
N ARG A 33 2.95 -5.87 -1.82
CA ARG A 33 3.03 -5.26 -3.16
C ARG A 33 2.96 -3.74 -3.09
N LYS A 34 3.74 -3.07 -3.94
CA LYS A 34 3.58 -1.65 -4.26
C LYS A 34 2.54 -1.52 -5.37
N LEU A 35 1.52 -0.70 -5.16
CA LEU A 35 0.45 -0.46 -6.15
C LEU A 35 0.84 0.62 -7.15
N GLY A 36 1.50 1.69 -6.68
CA GLY A 36 1.89 2.82 -7.53
C GLY A 36 1.58 4.15 -6.85
N THR A 37 1.65 5.22 -7.64
CA THR A 37 1.22 6.58 -7.29
C THR A 37 -0.24 6.81 -7.62
N LEU A 38 -0.83 7.92 -7.15
CA LEU A 38 -2.23 8.23 -7.42
C LEU A 38 -2.48 8.37 -8.92
N ALA A 39 -1.64 9.12 -9.64
CA ALA A 39 -1.79 9.35 -11.07
C ALA A 39 -1.75 8.04 -11.88
N GLU A 40 -0.85 7.12 -11.53
CA GLU A 40 -0.75 5.81 -12.18
C GLU A 40 -2.01 4.97 -11.94
N LEU A 41 -2.54 4.98 -10.71
CA LEU A 41 -3.75 4.23 -10.36
C LEU A 41 -4.99 4.81 -11.04
N SER A 42 -5.15 6.14 -11.02
CA SER A 42 -6.29 6.82 -11.65
C SER A 42 -6.30 6.58 -13.16
N ALA A 43 -5.13 6.58 -13.82
CA ALA A 43 -5.01 6.22 -15.23
C ALA A 43 -5.38 4.76 -15.52
N GLN A 44 -4.95 3.82 -14.68
CA GLN A 44 -5.25 2.39 -14.85
C GLN A 44 -6.73 2.07 -14.62
N LEU A 45 -7.37 2.75 -13.67
CA LEU A 45 -8.76 2.49 -13.31
C LEU A 45 -9.76 3.31 -14.14
N HIS A 46 -9.27 4.17 -15.04
CA HIS A 46 -10.07 5.11 -15.82
C HIS A 46 -10.98 5.98 -14.93
N THR A 47 -10.44 6.43 -13.79
CA THR A 47 -11.16 7.28 -12.84
C THR A 47 -10.43 8.62 -12.69
N ASP A 48 -11.19 9.69 -12.48
CA ASP A 48 -10.72 11.08 -12.36
C ASP A 48 -10.51 11.54 -10.91
N ARG A 49 -10.47 10.60 -9.96
CA ARG A 49 -10.29 10.89 -8.53
C ARG A 49 -8.86 11.29 -8.17
#